data_AF-A0AAP0EC41-F1
#
_entry.id   AF-A0AAP0EC41-F1
#
_cell.length_a   1.000
_cell.length_b   1.000
_cell.length_c   1.000
_cell.angle_alpha   90.00
_cell.angle_beta   90.00
_cell.angle_gamma   90.00
#
_symmetry.space_group_name_H-M   'P 1'
#
loop_
_entity.id
_entity.type
_entity.pdbx_description
1 polymer ?
#
loop_
_entity_poly.entity_id
_entity_poly.type
_entity_poly.pdbx_seq_one_letter_code
_entity_poly.pdbx_strand_id
1 'polypeptide(L)'
;MCRCSYDLLALFLAELQMNCRYCCNGWDIGMETDNNVKRAEVESLVRKLMEGDKGKQMKCKVEEWKKKAMEAIRSGGSSFVNFERLANEVILQK
;
A
#
# COMPACT_ATOMS: atom_id res chain seq x y z
N MET A 1 -9.34 -17.73 4.87
CA MET A 1 -10.52 -16.85 5.03
C MET A 1 -10.43 -16.26 6.44
N CYS A 2 -9.83 -15.07 6.58
CA CYS A 2 -9.71 -14.40 7.88
C CYS A 2 -11.10 -13.99 8.36
N ARG A 3 -11.68 -14.77 9.27
CA ARG A 3 -12.84 -14.36 10.07
C ARG A 3 -12.28 -13.85 11.38
N CYS A 4 -12.26 -12.53 11.55
CA CYS A 4 -12.09 -11.92 12.85
C CYS A 4 -13.48 -11.54 13.35
N SER A 5 -14.00 -12.30 14.30
CA SER A 5 -15.09 -11.88 15.17
C SER A 5 -14.65 -10.60 15.88
N TYR A 6 -15.48 -9.54 15.84
CA TYR A 6 -15.60 -8.36 16.73
C TYR A 6 -16.07 -7.15 15.90
N ASP A 7 -17.38 -7.07 15.68
CA ASP A 7 -18.07 -6.12 14.77
C ASP A 7 -18.06 -4.64 15.20
N LEU A 8 -17.26 -4.23 16.20
CA LEU A 8 -17.22 -2.83 16.68
C LEU A 8 -15.92 -2.08 16.36
N LEU A 9 -14.87 -2.77 15.87
CA LEU A 9 -13.58 -2.17 15.47
C LEU A 9 -13.36 -2.12 13.94
N ALA A 10 -14.42 -2.38 13.16
CA ALA A 10 -14.36 -2.64 11.73
C ALA A 10 -13.86 -1.45 10.89
N LEU A 11 -14.10 -0.20 11.30
CA LEU A 11 -13.74 0.97 10.47
C LEU A 11 -12.25 1.31 10.46
N PHE A 12 -11.47 0.97 11.51
CA PHE A 12 -10.02 1.19 11.50
C PHE A 12 -9.26 -0.05 10.98
N LEU A 13 -9.79 -1.24 11.26
CA LEU A 13 -9.21 -2.49 10.79
C LEU A 13 -9.49 -2.77 9.32
N ALA A 14 -10.63 -2.35 8.75
CA ALA A 14 -10.93 -2.64 7.34
C ALA A 14 -9.95 -1.95 6.39
N GLU A 15 -9.65 -0.67 6.59
CA GLU A 15 -8.65 0.02 5.76
C GLU A 15 -7.25 -0.54 5.99
N LEU A 16 -6.83 -0.78 7.23
CA LEU A 16 -5.53 -1.38 7.51
C LEU A 16 -5.42 -2.82 6.96
N GLN A 17 -6.49 -3.61 7.02
CA GLN A 17 -6.54 -4.97 6.48
C GLN A 17 -6.56 -4.97 4.95
N MET A 18 -7.33 -4.06 4.33
CA MET A 18 -7.32 -3.88 2.87
C MET A 18 -5.97 -3.36 2.39
N ASN A 19 -5.41 -2.34 3.05
CA ASN A 19 -4.09 -1.80 2.73
C ASN A 19 -3.00 -2.85 2.91
N CYS A 20 -3.03 -3.65 3.99
CA CYS A 20 -2.10 -4.76 4.19
C CYS A 20 -2.23 -5.78 3.04
N ARG A 21 -3.46 -6.16 2.70
CA ARG A 21 -3.73 -7.10 1.60
C ARG A 21 -3.25 -6.55 0.25
N TYR A 22 -3.47 -5.27 -0.04
CA TYR A 22 -2.98 -4.62 -1.24
C TYR A 22 -1.45 -4.54 -1.23
N CYS A 23 -0.83 -4.12 -0.14
CA CYS A 23 0.63 -4.08 -0.02
C CYS A 23 1.26 -5.47 -0.20
N CYS A 24 0.66 -6.52 0.34
CA CYS A 24 1.26 -7.86 0.36
C CYS A 24 0.92 -8.71 -0.86
N ASN A 25 -0.29 -8.58 -1.42
CA ASN A 25 -0.78 -9.44 -2.52
C ASN A 25 -1.12 -8.67 -3.81
N GLY A 26 -1.28 -7.34 -3.74
CA GLY A 26 -1.60 -6.51 -4.90
C GLY A 26 -0.38 -5.82 -5.49
N TRP A 27 0.42 -5.21 -4.63
CA TRP A 27 1.60 -4.41 -4.98
C TRP A 27 2.91 -5.16 -4.68
N ASP A 28 2.85 -6.23 -3.89
CA ASP A 28 3.98 -7.06 -3.46
C ASP A 28 5.15 -6.25 -2.85
N ILE A 29 4.81 -5.24 -2.05
CA ILE A 29 5.74 -4.38 -1.32
C ILE A 29 5.76 -4.66 0.20
N GLY A 30 4.92 -5.59 0.67
CA GLY A 30 4.75 -5.91 2.09
C GLY A 30 4.88 -7.41 2.41
N MET A 31 5.06 -7.71 3.70
CA MET A 31 4.99 -9.06 4.26
C MET A 31 4.04 -9.06 5.45
N GLU A 32 3.15 -10.04 5.49
CA GLU A 32 2.23 -10.24 6.60
C GLU A 32 2.87 -11.11 7.69
N THR A 33 2.56 -10.82 8.95
CA THR A 33 2.85 -11.65 10.11
C THR A 33 1.63 -12.53 10.42
N ASP A 34 1.82 -13.61 11.18
CA ASP A 34 0.68 -14.34 11.74
C ASP A 34 -0.15 -13.44 12.70
N ASN A 35 -1.40 -13.81 12.94
CA ASN A 35 -2.28 -13.16 13.91
C ASN A 35 -1.75 -13.30 15.35
N ASN A 36 -1.01 -14.37 15.65
CA ASN A 36 -0.40 -14.59 16.96
C ASN A 36 1.08 -14.19 16.97
N VAL A 37 1.33 -12.88 16.88
CA VAL A 37 2.66 -12.30 16.71
C VAL A 37 3.60 -12.65 17.87
N LYS A 38 4.71 -13.33 17.56
CA LYS A 38 5.80 -13.58 18.50
C LYS A 38 7.04 -12.77 18.14
N ARG A 39 7.80 -12.31 19.15
CA ARG A 39 9.02 -11.50 18.95
C ARG A 39 10.04 -12.17 18.02
N ALA A 40 10.24 -13.48 18.14
CA ALA A 40 11.18 -14.23 17.31
C ALA A 40 10.75 -14.27 15.83
N GLU A 41 9.45 -14.32 15.56
CA GLU A 41 8.90 -14.29 14.20
C GLU A 41 9.11 -12.91 13.57
N VAL A 42 8.83 -11.84 14.34
CA VAL A 42 9.09 -10.46 13.90
C VAL A 42 10.58 -10.25 13.60
N GLU A 43 11.48 -10.71 14.46
CA GLU A 43 12.93 -10.62 14.21
C GLU A 43 13.32 -11.33 12.91
N SER A 44 12.81 -12.54 12.68
CA SER A 44 13.07 -13.31 11.46
C SER A 44 12.57 -12.58 10.20
N LEU A 45 11.37 -12.00 10.26
CA LEU A 45 10.80 -11.23 9.16
C LEU A 45 11.58 -9.94 8.87
N VAL A 46 12.00 -9.22 9.91
CA VAL A 46 12.84 -8.03 9.76
C VAL A 46 14.18 -8.41 9.13
N ARG A 47 14.83 -9.49 9.58
CA ARG A 47 16.09 -9.96 8.98
C ARG A 47 15.90 -10.34 7.51
N LYS A 48 14.81 -11.04 7.18
CA LYS A 48 14.45 -11.40 5.80
C LYS A 48 14.16 -10.17 4.92
N LEU A 49 13.56 -9.12 5.48
CA LEU A 49 13.30 -7.86 4.79
C LEU A 49 14.61 -7.09 4.50
N MET A 50 15.53 -7.10 5.45
CA MET A 50 16.76 -6.29 5.36
C MET A 50 17.86 -6.98 4.53
N GLU A 51 18.05 -8.28 4.73
CA GLU A 51 19.18 -9.04 4.18
C GLU A 51 18.76 -10.00 3.06
N GLY A 52 17.50 -10.45 3.07
CA GLY A 52 16.99 -11.47 2.15
C GLY A 52 16.63 -10.94 0.77
N ASP A 53 16.69 -11.82 -0.23
CA ASP A 53 16.36 -11.47 -1.62
C ASP A 53 14.91 -11.02 -1.80
N LYS A 54 13.99 -11.53 -0.96
CA LYS A 54 12.58 -11.07 -0.95
C LYS A 54 12.48 -9.57 -0.64
N GLY A 55 13.29 -9.07 0.31
CA GLY A 55 13.33 -7.65 0.65
C GLY A 55 13.90 -6.79 -0.47
N LYS A 56 14.94 -7.28 -1.17
CA LYS A 56 15.49 -6.60 -2.36
C LYS A 56 14.45 -6.49 -3.48
N GLN A 57 13.71 -7.56 -3.75
CA GLN A 57 12.63 -7.56 -4.74
C GLN A 57 11.52 -6.58 -4.38
N MET A 58 11.11 -6.52 -3.11
CA MET A 58 10.13 -5.53 -2.62
C MET A 58 10.63 -4.10 -2.83
N LYS A 59 11.91 -3.83 -2.54
CA LYS A 59 12.50 -2.51 -2.75
C LYS A 59 12.46 -2.10 -4.23
N CYS A 60 12.75 -3.02 -5.16
CA CYS A 60 12.62 -2.75 -6.60
C CYS A 60 11.17 -2.39 -6.97
N LYS A 61 10.18 -3.14 -6.47
CA LYS A 61 8.76 -2.85 -6.71
C LYS A 61 8.33 -1.51 -6.13
N VAL A 62 8.80 -1.14 -4.93
CA VAL A 62 8.55 0.18 -4.33
C VAL A 62 9.08 1.30 -5.23
N GLU A 63 10.28 1.16 -5.78
CA GLU A 63 10.85 2.15 -6.70
C GLU A 63 10.06 2.23 -8.02
N GLU A 64 9.55 1.11 -8.54
CA GLU A 64 8.65 1.11 -9.71
C GLU A 64 7.34 1.84 -9.43
N TRP A 65 6.70 1.57 -8.29
CA TRP A 65 5.49 2.26 -7.87
C TRP A 65 5.72 3.76 -7.65
N LYS A 66 6.85 4.14 -7.05
CA LYS A 66 7.25 5.54 -6.91
C LYS A 66 7.39 6.22 -8.27
N LYS A 67 8.03 5.58 -9.26
CA LYS A 67 8.16 6.14 -10.61
C LYS A 67 6.79 6.36 -11.26
N LYS A 68 5.91 5.35 -11.21
CA LYS A 68 4.53 5.46 -11.74
C LYS A 68 3.75 6.58 -11.07
N ALA A 69 3.87 6.73 -9.74
CA ALA A 69 3.22 7.81 -9.00
C ALA A 69 3.73 9.18 -9.46
N MET A 70 5.05 9.35 -9.61
CA MET A 70 5.64 10.60 -10.10
C MET A 70 5.21 10.93 -11.55
N GLU A 71 5.11 9.91 -12.42
CA GLU A 71 4.60 10.07 -13.79
C GLU A 71 3.12 10.45 -13.84
N ALA A 72 2.31 9.98 -12.90
CA ALA A 72 0.90 10.31 -12.84
C ALA A 72 0.64 11.76 -12.38
N ILE A 73 1.50 12.31 -11.50
CA ILE A 73 1.31 13.65 -10.90
C ILE A 73 2.05 14.78 -11.61
N ARG A 74 3.05 14.47 -12.45
CA ARG A 74 3.76 15.51 -13.24
C ARG A 74 2.80 16.21 -14.20
N SER A 75 3.20 17.37 -14.71
CA SER A 75 2.43 18.10 -15.75
C SER A 75 2.11 17.19 -16.95
N GLY A 76 0.84 17.15 -17.34
CA GLY A 76 0.32 16.25 -18.38
C GLY A 76 0.17 14.78 -17.96
N GLY A 77 0.48 14.44 -16.70
CA GLY A 77 0.24 13.12 -16.12
C GLY A 77 -1.25 12.86 -15.87
N SER A 78 -1.63 11.59 -15.75
CA SER A 78 -3.04 11.20 -15.67
C SER A 78 -3.78 11.80 -14.46
N SER A 79 -3.15 11.79 -13.28
CA SER A 79 -3.75 12.36 -12.07
C SER A 79 -3.79 13.88 -12.13
N PHE A 80 -2.76 14.50 -12.71
CA PHE A 80 -2.71 15.95 -12.94
C PHE A 80 -3.86 16.41 -13.85
N VAL A 81 -4.02 15.77 -15.01
CA VAL A 81 -5.09 16.08 -15.98
C VAL A 81 -6.47 15.85 -15.38
N ASN A 82 -6.66 14.77 -14.63
CA ASN A 82 -7.93 14.51 -13.94
C ASN A 82 -8.26 15.60 -12.92
N PHE A 83 -7.25 16.10 -12.20
CA PHE A 83 -7.44 17.18 -11.24
C PHE A 83 -7.74 18.52 -11.92
N GLU A 84 -7.06 18.87 -13.00
CA GLU A 84 -7.38 20.07 -13.80
C GLU A 84 -8.81 20.02 -14.31
N ARG A 85 -9.25 18.88 -14.85
CA ARG A 85 -10.63 18.69 -15.30
C ARG A 85 -11.62 18.91 -14.15
N LEU A 86 -11.38 18.31 -12.98
CA LEU A 86 -12.21 18.50 -11.80
C LEU A 86 -12.31 19.97 -11.39
N ALA A 87 -11.18 20.69 -11.38
CA ALA A 87 -11.16 22.11 -11.02
C ALA A 87 -11.98 22.96 -12.00
N ASN A 88 -11.83 22.71 -13.30
CA ASN A 88 -12.53 23.45 -14.34
C ASN A 88 -14.03 23.15 -14.42
N GLU A 89 -14.44 21.90 -14.16
CA GLU A 89 -15.84 21.47 -14.29
C GLU A 89 -16.66 21.69 -13.02
N VAL A 90 -16.06 21.70 -11.83
CA VAL A 90 -16.79 21.74 -10.56
C VAL A 90 -16.46 22.99 -9.74
N ILE A 91 -15.19 23.37 -9.67
CA ILE A 91 -14.74 24.41 -8.72
C ILE A 91 -14.88 25.81 -9.33
N LEU A 92 -14.50 25.98 -10.60
CA LEU A 92 -14.46 27.27 -11.29
C LEU A 92 -15.77 27.63 -12.02
N GLN A 93 -16.78 26.76 -11.97
CA GLN A 93 -18.12 26.98 -12.54
C GLN A 93 -19.08 27.67 -11.56
N LYS A 94 -18.56 28.25 -10.47
CA LYS A 94 -19.32 29.04 -9.49
C LYS A 94 -19.13 30.54 -9.70
#